data_AF-A0A6B1DZ51-F1
#
_entry.id   AF-A0A6B1DZ51-F1
#
_cell.length_a   1.000
_cell.length_b   1.000
_cell.length_c   1.000
_cell.angle_alpha   90.00
_cell.angle_beta   90.00
_cell.angle_gamma   90.00
#
_symmetry.space_group_name_H-M   'P 1'
#
loop_
_entity.id
_entity.type
_entity.pdbx_description
1 polymer ?
#
loop_
_entity_poly.entity_id
_entity_poly.type
_entity_poly.pdbx_seq_one_letter_code
_entity_poly.pdbx_strand_id
1 'polypeptide(L)'
;MMTKPDAPARPNPLQRLGCLLLLIAWFALLLLPCGLFYLAANGEIRLQHRDIPQPHAHPLLLISLVSEERERGLRIETSAVVASQPALCVETAVRFVLWQSSGGDQNARYCDCYARGADESWLLHDTSAGTCQPPGA
;
A
#
# COMPACT_ATOMS: atom_id res chain seq x y z
N MET A 1 13.54 -44.70 -46.46
CA MET A 1 12.61 -43.59 -46.16
C MET A 1 13.23 -42.75 -45.06
N MET A 2 13.79 -41.60 -45.42
CA MET A 2 14.62 -40.76 -44.55
C MET A 2 13.74 -39.62 -44.04
N THR A 3 13.43 -39.62 -42.74
CA THR A 3 12.63 -38.57 -42.09
C THR A 3 13.42 -37.27 -42.04
N LYS A 4 12.86 -36.21 -42.63
CA LYS A 4 13.42 -34.85 -42.60
C LYS A 4 13.42 -34.35 -41.16
N PRO A 5 14.54 -33.82 -40.63
CA PRO A 5 14.54 -33.20 -39.31
C PRO A 5 13.71 -31.92 -39.38
N ASP A 6 12.66 -31.85 -38.57
CA ASP A 6 11.87 -30.63 -38.40
C ASP A 6 12.77 -29.51 -37.86
N ALA A 7 12.81 -28.40 -38.59
CA ALA A 7 13.56 -27.21 -38.17
C ALA A 7 12.93 -26.65 -36.89
N PRO A 8 13.73 -26.21 -35.90
CA PRO A 8 13.19 -25.66 -34.65
C PRO A 8 12.37 -24.40 -34.96
N ALA A 9 11.07 -24.46 -34.71
CA ALA A 9 10.19 -23.31 -34.79
C ALA A 9 10.76 -22.19 -33.90
N ARG A 10 11.08 -21.05 -34.50
CA ARG A 10 11.58 -19.88 -33.76
C ARG A 10 10.52 -19.51 -32.71
N PRO A 11 10.83 -19.61 -31.41
CA PRO A 11 9.85 -19.31 -30.38
C PRO A 11 9.59 -17.81 -30.39
N ASN A 12 8.34 -17.44 -30.69
CA ASN A 12 7.93 -16.05 -30.79
C ASN A 12 8.01 -15.43 -29.37
N PRO A 13 8.68 -14.29 -29.18
CA PRO A 13 8.87 -13.71 -27.85
C PRO A 13 7.53 -13.34 -27.17
N LEU A 14 6.49 -13.01 -27.95
CA LEU A 14 5.14 -12.79 -27.42
C LEU A 14 4.53 -14.03 -26.75
N GLN A 15 4.76 -15.24 -27.29
CA GLN A 15 4.26 -16.47 -26.67
C GLN A 15 4.98 -16.78 -25.36
N ARG A 16 6.28 -16.47 -25.29
CA ARG A 16 7.05 -16.63 -24.05
C ARG A 16 6.58 -15.67 -22.97
N LEU A 17 6.30 -14.41 -23.33
CA LEU A 17 5.74 -13.44 -22.39
C LEU A 17 4.35 -13.87 -21.89
N GLY A 18 3.48 -14.33 -22.79
CA GLY A 18 2.15 -14.83 -22.40
C GLY A 18 2.21 -16.05 -21.50
N CYS A 19 3.08 -17.02 -21.81
CA CYS A 19 3.29 -18.21 -20.97
C CYS A 19 3.86 -17.85 -19.60
N LEU A 20 4.82 -16.93 -19.54
CA LEU A 20 5.42 -16.46 -18.30
C LEU A 20 4.40 -15.69 -17.44
N LEU A 21 3.60 -14.82 -18.04
CA LEU A 21 2.51 -14.11 -17.34
C LEU A 21 1.47 -15.09 -16.77
N LEU A 22 1.08 -16.10 -17.55
CA LEU A 22 0.13 -17.12 -17.10
C LEU A 22 0.71 -17.98 -15.96
N LEU A 23 1.99 -18.32 -16.03
CA LEU A 23 2.68 -19.06 -14.98
C LEU A 23 2.81 -18.22 -13.68
N ILE A 24 3.12 -16.93 -13.80
CA ILE A 24 3.12 -15.99 -12.65
C ILE A 24 1.72 -15.89 -12.05
N ALA A 25 0.69 -15.69 -12.87
CA ALA A 25 -0.69 -15.59 -12.41
C ALA A 25 -1.15 -16.87 -11.70
N TRP A 26 -0.79 -18.04 -12.25
CA TRP A 26 -1.06 -19.34 -11.64
C TRP A 26 -0.38 -19.49 -10.28
N PHE A 27 0.90 -19.14 -10.19
CA PHE A 27 1.65 -19.21 -8.95
C PHE A 27 1.10 -18.23 -7.89
N ALA A 28 0.73 -17.02 -8.31
CA ALA A 28 0.07 -16.04 -7.44
C ALA A 28 -1.26 -16.57 -6.90
N LEU A 29 -2.06 -17.27 -7.72
CA LEU A 29 -3.32 -17.88 -7.29
C LEU A 29 -3.10 -18.97 -6.23
N LEU A 30 -2.06 -19.80 -6.40
CA LEU A 30 -1.69 -20.83 -5.43
C LEU A 30 -1.11 -20.25 -4.13
N LEU A 31 -0.39 -19.12 -4.22
CA LEU A 31 0.18 -18.44 -3.05
C LEU A 31 -0.82 -17.56 -2.30
N LEU A 32 -1.91 -17.15 -2.94
CA LEU A 32 -2.94 -16.30 -2.36
C LEU A 32 -3.44 -16.81 -0.99
N PRO A 33 -3.84 -18.08 -0.80
CA PRO A 33 -4.26 -18.57 0.51
C PRO A 33 -3.13 -18.53 1.56
N CYS A 34 -1.89 -18.80 1.18
CA CYS A 34 -0.74 -18.69 2.08
C CYS A 34 -0.50 -17.24 2.52
N GLY A 35 -0.63 -16.29 1.60
CA GLY A 35 -0.53 -14.86 1.89
C GLY A 35 -1.64 -14.38 2.82
N LEU A 36 -2.88 -14.81 2.61
CA LEU A 36 -4.00 -14.52 3.50
C LEU A 36 -3.80 -15.11 4.89
N PHE A 37 -3.31 -16.35 4.99
CA PHE A 37 -3.01 -16.98 6.28
C PHE A 37 -1.89 -16.24 7.03
N TYR A 38 -0.83 -15.84 6.33
CA TYR A 38 0.24 -15.04 6.91
C TYR A 38 -0.29 -13.69 7.44
N LEU A 39 -1.15 -13.02 6.66
CA LEU A 39 -1.79 -11.77 7.08
C LEU A 39 -2.68 -11.99 8.31
N ALA A 40 -3.46 -13.08 8.34
CA ALA A 40 -4.31 -13.42 9.48
C ALA A 40 -3.50 -13.76 10.74
N ALA A 41 -2.32 -14.37 10.60
CA ALA A 41 -1.46 -14.74 11.72
C ALA A 41 -0.67 -13.56 12.31
N ASN A 42 -0.17 -12.65 11.46
CA ASN A 42 0.62 -11.50 11.91
C ASN A 42 -0.24 -10.26 12.18
N GLY A 43 -1.45 -10.20 11.64
CA GLY A 43 -2.40 -9.09 11.81
C GLY A 43 -2.05 -7.84 11.01
N GLU A 44 -0.77 -7.58 10.73
CA GLU A 44 -0.32 -6.43 9.96
C GLU A 44 0.92 -6.69 9.08
N ILE A 45 0.98 -6.00 7.95
CA ILE A 45 2.15 -5.85 7.09
C ILE A 45 2.45 -4.36 7.01
N ARG A 46 3.57 -3.92 7.58
CA ARG A 46 4.00 -2.52 7.57
C ARG A 46 5.26 -2.32 6.75
N LEU A 47 5.21 -1.42 5.78
CA LEU A 47 6.35 -0.88 5.08
C LEU A 47 6.60 0.54 5.59
N GLN A 48 7.74 0.75 6.24
CA GLN A 48 8.10 2.05 6.81
C GLN A 48 8.75 2.94 5.76
N HIS A 49 8.45 4.23 5.83
CA HIS A 49 9.08 5.26 5.01
C HIS A 49 10.35 5.75 5.72
N ARG A 50 11.49 5.90 5.03
CA ARG A 50 12.74 6.35 5.69
C ARG A 50 12.90 7.86 5.78
N ASP A 51 12.21 8.59 4.90
CA ASP A 51 12.49 10.02 4.64
C ASP A 51 11.44 10.98 5.25
N ILE A 52 10.70 10.53 6.27
CA ILE A 52 9.69 11.35 6.95
C ILE A 52 9.85 11.35 8.48
N PRO A 53 9.40 12.42 9.16
CA PRO A 53 9.28 12.47 10.60
C PRO A 53 8.37 11.35 11.08
N GLN A 54 8.75 10.69 12.18
CA GLN A 54 7.95 9.64 12.81
C GLN A 54 7.50 8.55 11.82
N PRO A 55 8.43 7.78 11.24
CA PRO A 55 8.13 6.76 10.21
C PRO A 55 7.25 5.61 10.71
N HIS A 56 7.02 5.55 12.02
CA HIS A 56 6.10 4.60 12.65
C HIS A 56 4.65 5.09 12.62
N ALA A 57 4.42 6.41 12.63
CA ALA A 57 3.09 7.01 12.56
C ALA A 57 2.58 7.12 11.11
N HIS A 58 3.49 7.22 10.14
CA HIS A 58 3.17 7.34 8.72
C HIS A 58 3.84 6.22 7.89
N PRO A 59 3.31 4.99 7.91
CA PRO A 59 3.84 3.92 7.08
C PRO A 59 3.56 4.20 5.60
N LEU A 60 4.54 3.89 4.74
CA LEU A 60 4.37 3.97 3.28
C LEU A 60 3.21 3.09 2.81
N LEU A 61 3.10 1.90 3.40
CA LEU A 61 2.00 0.98 3.20
C LEU A 61 1.79 0.16 4.47
N LEU A 62 0.59 0.21 5.04
CA LEU A 62 0.13 -0.68 6.09
C LEU A 62 -1.06 -1.46 5.57
N ILE A 63 -0.99 -2.79 5.63
CA ILE A 63 -2.15 -3.65 5.40
C ILE A 63 -2.40 -4.39 6.70
N SER A 64 -3.53 -4.13 7.35
CA SER A 64 -3.89 -4.75 8.62
C SER A 64 -5.28 -5.36 8.58
N LEU A 65 -5.47 -6.45 9.30
CA LEU A 65 -6.77 -7.09 9.46
C LEU A 65 -7.46 -6.50 10.69
N VAL A 66 -8.63 -5.90 10.49
CA VAL A 66 -9.51 -5.45 11.57
C VAL A 66 -10.46 -6.59 11.88
N SER A 67 -10.48 -7.04 13.14
CA SER A 67 -11.31 -8.16 13.60
C SER A 67 -12.00 -7.82 14.93
N GLU A 68 -12.65 -6.67 14.98
CA GLU A 68 -13.47 -6.27 16.12
C GLU A 68 -14.86 -6.94 16.09
N GLU A 69 -15.58 -6.87 17.21
CA GLU A 69 -16.89 -7.54 17.34
C GLU A 69 -17.93 -6.99 16.37
N ARG A 70 -17.87 -5.70 16.06
CA ARG A 70 -18.80 -4.99 15.16
C ARG A 70 -18.19 -4.55 13.83
N GLU A 71 -16.87 -4.61 13.71
CA GLU A 71 -16.14 -4.11 12.56
C GLU A 71 -15.09 -5.13 12.13
N ARG A 72 -15.22 -5.61 10.89
CA ARG A 72 -14.27 -6.58 10.32
C ARG A 72 -13.90 -6.18 8.92
N GLY A 73 -12.64 -6.38 8.56
CA GLY A 73 -12.19 -6.18 7.19
C GLY A 73 -10.69 -5.94 7.08
N LEU A 74 -10.27 -5.48 5.91
CA LEU A 74 -8.88 -5.14 5.62
C LEU A 74 -8.73 -3.63 5.63
N ARG A 75 -7.89 -3.11 6.53
CA ARG A 75 -7.49 -1.72 6.56
C ARG A 75 -6.18 -1.56 5.79
N ILE A 76 -6.21 -0.69 4.79
CA ILE A 76 -5.06 -0.33 3.97
C ILE A 76 -4.76 1.15 4.25
N GLU A 77 -3.59 1.43 4.80
CA GLU A 77 -3.12 2.79 5.03
C GLU A 77 -1.92 3.08 4.14
N THR A 78 -1.92 4.25 3.52
CA THR A 78 -0.81 4.72 2.70
C THR A 78 -0.54 6.17 3.02
N SER A 79 0.71 6.54 3.25
CA SER A 79 1.11 7.92 3.44
C SER A 79 1.92 8.46 2.26
N ALA A 80 1.67 9.70 1.87
CA ALA A 80 2.45 10.41 0.85
C ALA A 80 2.80 11.82 1.34
N VAL A 81 3.99 12.30 0.99
CA VAL A 81 4.40 13.69 1.26
C VAL A 81 3.81 14.59 0.18
N VAL A 82 3.01 15.59 0.59
CA VAL A 82 2.30 16.49 -0.33
C VAL A 82 3.01 17.85 -0.45
N ALA A 83 3.55 18.36 0.65
CA ALA A 83 4.31 19.61 0.68
C ALA A 83 5.56 19.44 1.53
N SER A 84 6.65 20.11 1.15
CA SER A 84 7.95 19.94 1.82
C SER A 84 8.56 21.23 2.36
N GLN A 85 8.08 22.42 1.96
CA GLN A 85 8.64 23.70 2.40
C GLN A 85 7.57 24.80 2.42
N PRO A 86 7.51 25.67 3.46
CA PRO A 86 8.37 25.71 4.65
C PRO A 86 8.01 24.68 5.74
N ALA A 87 6.89 23.96 5.58
CA ALA A 87 6.45 22.87 6.42
C ALA A 87 6.38 21.56 5.62
N LEU A 88 6.62 20.43 6.28
CA LEU A 88 6.48 19.10 5.69
C LEU A 88 5.09 18.55 6.03
N CYS A 89 4.21 18.44 5.04
CA CYS A 89 2.87 17.88 5.22
C CYS A 89 2.79 16.48 4.62
N VAL A 90 2.31 15.54 5.44
CA VAL A 90 2.12 14.13 5.09
C VAL A 90 0.63 13.84 5.05
N GLU A 91 0.14 13.43 3.89
CA GLU A 91 -1.23 12.94 3.73
C GLU A 91 -1.26 11.43 3.95
N THR A 92 -2.07 10.99 4.90
CA THR A 92 -2.33 9.58 5.19
C THR A 92 -3.74 9.24 4.75
N ALA A 93 -3.86 8.33 3.79
CA ALA A 93 -5.14 7.81 3.33
C ALA A 93 -5.37 6.43 3.93
N VAL A 94 -6.52 6.26 4.60
CA VAL A 94 -6.98 5.01 5.18
C VAL A 94 -8.17 4.52 4.39
N ARG A 95 -8.07 3.29 3.87
CA ARG A 95 -9.11 2.64 3.10
C ARG A 95 -9.48 1.32 3.72
N PHE A 96 -10.77 1.02 3.71
CA PHE A 96 -11.29 -0.26 4.17
C PHE A 96 -11.78 -1.08 2.98
N VAL A 97 -11.27 -2.31 2.85
CA VAL A 97 -11.64 -3.26 1.79
C VAL A 97 -12.21 -4.51 2.45
N LEU A 98 -13.19 -5.15 1.78
CA LEU A 98 -13.96 -6.26 2.37
C LEU A 98 -14.53 -5.89 3.75
N TRP A 99 -14.99 -4.64 3.86
CA TRP A 99 -15.43 -4.05 5.12
C TRP A 99 -16.85 -4.51 5.46
N GLN A 100 -16.98 -5.12 6.63
CA GLN A 100 -18.25 -5.48 7.24
C GLN A 100 -18.40 -4.62 8.49
N SER A 101 -19.19 -3.55 8.36
CA SER A 101 -19.62 -2.70 9.46
C SER A 101 -21.10 -2.38 9.33
N SER A 102 -21.68 -1.92 10.43
CA SER A 102 -23.04 -1.38 10.48
C SER A 102 -23.15 0.06 9.96
N GLY A 103 -22.02 0.73 9.70
CA GLY A 103 -21.92 2.10 9.18
C GLY A 103 -21.64 2.18 7.66
N GLY A 104 -21.67 3.40 7.11
CA GLY A 104 -21.43 3.71 5.69
C GLY A 104 -19.95 3.67 5.29
N ASP A 105 -19.55 4.52 4.33
CA ASP A 105 -18.15 4.63 3.90
C ASP A 105 -17.27 5.18 5.04
N GLN A 106 -16.33 4.35 5.51
CA GLN A 106 -15.40 4.67 6.60
C GLN A 106 -14.02 5.13 6.08
N ASN A 107 -13.85 5.29 4.77
CA ASN A 107 -12.59 5.76 4.21
C ASN A 107 -12.28 7.15 4.76
N ALA A 108 -11.05 7.32 5.24
CA ALA A 108 -10.60 8.55 5.87
C ALA A 108 -9.30 9.04 5.24
N ARG A 109 -9.11 10.36 5.28
CA ARG A 109 -7.85 10.99 4.94
C ARG A 109 -7.47 11.93 6.07
N TYR A 110 -6.20 11.92 6.43
CA TYR A 110 -5.64 12.77 7.46
C TYR A 110 -4.43 13.48 6.87
N CYS A 111 -4.24 14.73 7.25
CA CYS A 111 -3.08 15.50 6.89
C CYS A 111 -2.39 15.97 8.16
N ASP A 112 -1.13 15.56 8.31
CA ASP A 112 -0.28 15.95 9.42
C ASP A 112 0.86 16.83 8.90
N CYS A 113 0.88 18.08 9.35
CA CYS A 113 1.89 19.06 8.96
C CYS A 113 2.90 19.25 10.08
N TYR A 114 4.17 19.09 9.73
CA TYR A 114 5.31 19.23 10.61
C TYR A 114 6.09 20.50 10.28
N ALA A 115 6.46 21.23 11.33
CA ALA A 115 7.38 22.37 11.25
C ALA A 115 8.69 22.03 11.95
N ARG A 116 9.78 22.66 11.53
CA ARG A 116 11.06 22.58 12.25
C ARG A 116 10.96 23.41 13.53
N GLY A 117 11.17 22.76 14.68
CA GLY A 117 11.31 23.42 15.97
C GLY A 117 12.68 24.10 16.11
N ALA A 118 12.88 24.81 17.22
CA ALA A 118 14.14 25.49 17.53
C ALA A 118 15.35 24.55 17.63
N ASP A 119 15.10 23.27 17.96
CA ASP A 119 16.13 22.24 18.08
C ASP A 119 16.34 21.43 16.79
N GLU A 120 15.89 21.96 15.63
CA GLU A 120 15.89 21.26 14.34
C GLU A 120 15.06 19.96 14.31
N SER A 121 14.32 19.65 15.38
CA SER A 121 13.41 18.52 15.44
C SER A 121 12.11 18.84 14.68
N TRP A 122 11.52 17.82 14.06
CA TRP A 122 10.21 17.95 13.46
C TRP A 122 9.14 17.89 14.54
N LEU A 123 8.39 18.97 14.70
CA LEU A 123 7.26 19.07 15.63
C LEU A 123 5.97 19.06 14.82
N LEU A 124 5.00 18.25 15.27
CA LEU A 124 3.66 18.27 14.71
C LEU A 124 3.04 19.64 14.98
N HIS A 125 2.72 20.36 13.91
CA HIS A 125 2.17 21.71 13.97
C HIS A 125 0.65 21.70 13.83
N ASP A 126 0.14 20.92 12.88
CA ASP A 126 -1.29 20.85 12.60
C ASP A 126 -1.70 19.45 12.13
N THR A 127 -2.92 19.04 12.50
CA THR A 127 -3.57 17.80 12.08
C THR A 127 -4.97 18.14 11.58
N SER A 128 -5.22 17.87 10.30
CA SER A 128 -6.52 18.11 9.68
C SER A 128 -7.10 16.84 9.07
N ALA A 129 -8.43 16.69 9.17
CA ALA A 129 -9.15 15.62 8.47
C ALA A 129 -9.44 16.07 7.03
N GLY A 130 -8.99 15.29 6.05
CA GLY A 130 -9.11 15.60 4.62
C GLY A 130 -7.78 15.51 3.88
N THR A 131 -7.74 16.13 2.70
CA THR A 131 -6.54 16.27 1.89
C THR A 131 -5.67 17.41 2.40
N CYS A 132 -4.35 17.29 2.26
CA CYS A 132 -3.47 18.42 2.58
C CYS A 132 -3.73 19.57 1.60
N GLN A 133 -4.18 20.72 2.12
CA GLN A 133 -4.23 21.95 1.33
C GLN A 133 -2.80 22.50 1.24
N PRO A 134 -2.23 22.67 0.03
CA PRO A 134 -0.93 23.30 -0.08
C PRO A 134 -1.02 24.76 0.42
N PRO A 135 0.01 25.29 1.11
CA PRO A 135 0.00 26.68 1.55
C PRO A 135 -0.01 27.61 0.33
N GLY A 136 -1.17 28.24 0.06
CA GLY A 136 -1.32 29.23 -1.01
C GLY A 136 -2.47 29.03 -2.01
N ALA A 137 -3.44 28.16 -1.72
CA ALA A 137 -4.70 28.09 -2.49
C ALA A 137 -5.81 28.96 -1.87
#